data_AF-A0A645FSX8-F1
#
_entry.id   AF-A0A645FSX8-F1
#
_cell.length_a   1.000
_cell.length_b   1.000
_cell.length_c   1.000
_cell.angle_alpha   90.00
_cell.angle_beta   90.00
_cell.angle_gamma   90.00
#
_symmetry.space_group_name_H-M   'P 1'
#
loop_
_entity.id
_entity.type
_entity.pdbx_description
1 polymer ?
#
loop_
_entity_poly.entity_id
_entity_poly.type
_entity_poly.pdbx_seq_one_letter_code
_entity_poly.pdbx_strand_id
1 'polypeptide(L)' 'MKTDGKVFNKFFHGMLERGHYFAPALYEAGFVSAAHSDEDIDRTIEAAREVFKTL' A
#
# COMPACT_ATOMS: atom_id res chain seq x y z
N MET A 1 8.51 -9.16 -17.66
CA MET A 1 8.07 -8.19 -16.64
C MET A 1 9.20 -8.00 -15.66
N LYS A 2 9.70 -6.77 -15.44
CA LYS A 2 10.78 -6.48 -14.48
C LYS A 2 10.15 -5.78 -13.27
N THR A 3 10.44 -6.25 -12.07
CA THR A 3 9.99 -5.65 -10.81
C THR A 3 11.09 -4.77 -10.19
N ASP A 4 10.72 -3.83 -9.33
CA ASP A 4 11.64 -2.96 -8.58
C ASP A 4 11.36 -3.04 -7.07
N GLY A 5 12.23 -3.74 -6.34
CA GLY A 5 12.10 -3.91 -4.89
C GLY A 5 12.40 -2.64 -4.09
N LYS A 6 13.19 -1.70 -4.61
CA LYS A 6 13.50 -0.45 -3.90
C LYS A 6 12.28 0.47 -3.91
N VAL A 7 11.62 0.58 -5.06
CA VAL A 7 10.38 1.34 -5.20
C VAL A 7 9.27 0.72 -4.34
N PHE A 8 9.14 -0.61 -4.36
CA PHE A 8 8.18 -1.31 -3.49
C PHE A 8 8.45 -1.07 -2.00
N ASN A 9 9.69 -1.18 -1.53
CA ASN A 9 10.01 -0.96 -0.12
C ASN A 9 9.65 0.47 0.33
N LYS A 10 9.92 1.48 -0.52
CA LYS A 10 9.56 2.86 -0.23
C LYS A 10 8.04 3.05 -0.18
N PHE A 11 7.30 2.41 -1.08
CA PHE A 11 5.84 2.39 -1.03
C PHE A 11 5.31 1.70 0.23
N PHE A 12 5.79 0.48 0.53
CA PHE A 12 5.39 -0.30 1.69
C PHE A 12 5.58 0.48 3.00
N HIS A 13 6.77 1.04 3.22
CA HIS A 13 7.03 1.83 4.42
C HIS A 13 6.22 3.12 4.45
N GLY A 14 6.04 3.79 3.31
CA GLY A 14 5.21 5.00 3.22
C GLY A 14 3.74 4.73 3.57
N MET A 15 3.19 3.59 3.14
CA MET A 15 1.83 3.16 3.50
C MET A 15 1.75 2.74 4.97
N LEU A 16 2.76 2.03 5.48
CA LEU A 16 2.82 1.58 6.86
C LEU A 16 2.84 2.78 7.85
N GLU A 17 3.63 3.81 7.55
CA GLU A 17 3.67 5.06 8.32
C GLU A 17 2.31 5.78 8.37
N ARG A 18 1.46 5.57 7.35
CA ARG A 18 0.10 6.11 7.25
C ARG A 18 -0.97 5.18 7.82
N GLY A 19 -0.57 4.07 8.43
CA GLY A 19 -1.47 3.11 9.07
C GLY A 19 -2.07 2.06 8.14
N HIS A 20 -1.56 1.91 6.92
CA HIS A 20 -2.02 0.91 5.96
C HIS A 20 -0.98 -0.20 5.80
N TYR A 21 -1.30 -1.38 6.33
CA TYR A 21 -0.42 -2.54 6.27
C TYR A 21 -0.68 -3.37 5.00
N PHE A 22 0.32 -3.42 4.11
CA PHE A 22 0.34 -4.33 2.96
C PHE A 22 1.20 -5.55 3.29
N ALA A 23 1.11 -6.60 2.47
CA ALA A 23 2.02 -7.74 2.59
C ALA A 23 3.49 -7.25 2.47
N PRO A 24 4.38 -7.59 3.41
CA PRO A 24 5.76 -7.08 3.47
C PRO A 24 6.70 -7.80 2.49
N ALA A 25 6.17 -8.18 1.32
CA ALA A 25 6.88 -8.93 0.31
C ALA A 25 6.35 -8.60 -1.09
N LEU A 26 7.28 -8.24 -1.99
CA LEU A 26 6.98 -7.81 -3.36
C LEU A 26 6.22 -8.85 -4.20
N TYR A 27 6.33 -10.13 -3.84
CA TYR A 27 5.74 -11.24 -4.59
C TYR A 27 4.61 -11.93 -3.84
N GLU A 28 4.03 -11.25 -2.85
CA GLU A 28 2.87 -11.74 -2.09
C GLU A 28 1.58 -11.05 -2.54
N ALA A 29 0.46 -11.75 -2.39
CA ALA A 29 -0.86 -11.20 -2.66
C ALA A 29 -1.34 -10.33 -1.49
N GLY A 30 -2.12 -9.30 -1.81
CA GLY A 30 -2.96 -8.60 -0.83
C GLY A 30 -4.35 -9.24 -0.75
N PHE A 31 -4.97 -9.19 0.41
CA PHE A 31 -6.33 -9.68 0.63
C PHE A 31 -7.21 -8.59 1.23
N VAL A 32 -8.48 -8.60 0.85
CA VAL A 32 -9.53 -7.75 1.44
C VAL A 32 -10.52 -8.63 2.20
N SER A 33 -11.37 -8.01 3.01
CA SER A 33 -12.43 -8.70 3.75
C SER A 33 -13.74 -7.93 3.68
N ALA A 34 -14.86 -8.60 3.98
CA ALA A 34 -16.17 -7.95 4.07
C ALA A 34 -16.28 -6.94 5.23
N ALA A 35 -15.26 -6.84 6.09
CA ALA A 35 -15.18 -5.82 7.13
C ALA A 35 -14.64 -4.47 6.62
N HIS A 36 -14.01 -4.44 5.43
CA HIS A 36 -13.59 -3.18 4.82
C HIS A 36 -14.81 -2.40 4.35
N SER A 37 -14.94 -1.19 4.86
CA SER A 37 -15.93 -0.22 4.42
C SER A 37 -15.44 0.60 3.23
N ASP A 38 -16.34 1.33 2.57
CA ASP A 38 -15.96 2.30 1.53
C ASP A 38 -15.00 3.37 2.08
N GLU A 39 -15.18 3.77 3.35
CA GLU A 39 -14.29 4.73 4.03
C GLU A 39 -12.86 4.16 4.18
N ASP A 40 -12.71 2.87 4.51
CA ASP A 40 -11.39 2.23 4.60
C ASP A 40 -10.68 2.25 3.24
N ILE A 41 -11.43 2.02 2.15
CA ILE A 41 -10.92 2.06 0.79
C ILE A 41 -10.50 3.48 0.40
N ASP A 42 -11.37 4.48 0.64
CA ASP A 42 -11.09 5.88 0.32
C ASP A 42 -9.85 6.38 1.05
N ARG A 43 -9.74 6.10 2.36
CA ARG A 43 -8.55 6.44 3.15
C ARG A 43 -7.29 5.77 2.63
N THR A 44 -7.39 4.50 2.22
CA THR A 44 -6.26 3.76 1.64
C THR A 44 -5.81 4.39 0.31
N ILE A 45 -6.75 4.83 -0.52
CA ILE A 45 -6.46 5.52 -1.79
C ILE A 45 -5.78 6.86 -1.55
N GLU A 46 -6.29 7.69 -0.62
CA GLU A 46 -5.67 8.98 -0.32
C GLU A 46 -4.25 8.82 0.24
N ALA A 47 -4.05 7.87 1.15
CA ALA A 47 -2.71 7.54 1.66
C ALA A 47 -1.77 7.12 0.53
N ALA A 48 -2.23 6.27 -0.39
CA ALA A 48 -1.44 5.82 -1.53
C ALA A 48 -1.06 6.98 -2.45
N ARG A 49 -2.00 7.91 -2.74
CA ARG A 49 -1.72 9.11 -3.54
C ARG A 49 -0.59 9.94 -2.94
N GLU A 50 -0.60 10.15 -1.62
CA GLU A 50 0.47 10.89 -0.94
C GLU A 50 1.81 10.16 -0.99
N VAL A 51 1.82 8.83 -0.86
CA VAL A 51 3.06 8.04 -0.98
C VAL A 51 3.60 8.08 -2.41
N PHE A 52 2.75 7.95 -3.42
CA PHE A 52 3.16 7.97 -4.83
C PHE A 52 3.85 9.28 -5.24
N LYS A 53 3.46 10.43 -4.66
CA LYS A 53 4.16 11.71 -4.89
C LYS A 53 5.62 11.71 -4.43
N THR A 54 5.98 10.78 -3.54
CA THR A 54 7.34 10.70 -3.00
C THR A 54 8.24 9.75 -3.77
N LEU A 55 7.70 8.85 -4.61
CA LEU A 55 8.43 7.69 -5.14
C LEU A 55 9.48 8.05 -6.17
#